data_AF-A0A2T6CV79-F1
#
_entry.id   AF-A0A2T6CV79-F1
#
_cell.length_a   1.000
_cell.length_b   1.000
_cell.length_c   1.000
_cell.angle_alpha   90.00
_cell.angle_beta   90.00
_cell.angle_gamma   90.00
#
_symmetry.space_group_name_H-M   'P 1'
#
loop_
_entity.id
_entity.type
_entity.pdbx_description
1 polymer ?
#
loop_
_entity_poly.entity_id
_entity_poly.type
_entity_poly.pdbx_seq_one_letter_code
_entity_poly.pdbx_strand_id
1 'polypeptide(L)'
;MEPIVFFYNNIARFDLGFENPNRTAALLGMLMMLAWYPAILKRSLFWLSLACYVFLAALLLQTYSRGGILAAAVGTLILVAMSIRPWRHSWIVASGVVSILLVMYAFSLTATNRISSAWNGDRSVLNRIEFWAKAPIMLHDSPDGWGAGKSAEAYTQWYQDLNRTERFANPANLHLRILLEYSWPVRVIYVLGWALAFLLAFDPRIPATSPLFAILSVAFVSGIFTDFTEAWPLYLVPFLAVVTALALRVAFRIPPKKRHAGVLISIGSTFLFLLIASSVLAQGELPIHGASSRIVIGKSPQQAVIVDRKTLGPDFGRTYRSFRSRGDAPENVIFITSVKENTAPHIVLCGTNDLSVVKTVDSGKLESLTLINPKVFPEQLAPSLLARTKVIFSGLGSSSAKDDWIFRAPSLECADAGDYLYAWPSFLKKINSTPLPQ
;
A
#
# COMPACT_ATOMS: atom_id res chain seq x y z
N MET A 1 24.81 -6.62 0.54
CA MET A 1 24.10 -5.39 0.93
C MET A 1 24.46 -5.10 2.37
N GLU A 2 24.92 -3.90 2.67
CA GLU A 2 25.16 -3.50 4.06
C GLU A 2 23.82 -3.38 4.79
N PRO A 3 23.72 -3.79 6.07
CA PRO A 3 22.49 -3.70 6.84
C PRO A 3 22.11 -2.24 7.06
N ILE A 4 20.89 -1.86 6.68
CA ILE A 4 20.36 -0.52 6.92
C ILE A 4 20.06 -0.38 8.42
N VAL A 5 20.82 0.47 9.12
CA VAL A 5 20.60 0.76 10.54
C VAL A 5 19.72 2.00 10.69
N PHE A 6 18.59 1.86 11.40
CA PHE A 6 17.70 2.99 11.69
C PHE A 6 18.08 3.63 13.02
N PHE A 7 18.32 4.94 13.03
CA PHE A 7 18.62 5.69 14.26
C PHE A 7 17.42 6.50 14.75
N TYR A 8 17.30 6.68 16.06
CA TYR A 8 16.42 7.67 16.70
C TYR A 8 17.23 8.37 17.79
N ASN A 9 17.36 9.70 17.73
CA ASN A 9 18.22 10.48 18.61
C ASN A 9 19.65 9.90 18.72
N ASN A 10 20.25 9.52 17.59
CA ASN A 10 21.58 8.87 17.51
C ASN A 10 21.69 7.48 18.16
N ILE A 11 20.57 6.88 18.61
CA ILE A 11 20.53 5.52 19.14
C ILE A 11 20.01 4.58 18.05
N ALA A 12 20.74 3.50 17.79
CA ALA A 12 20.31 2.46 16.87
C ALA A 12 19.01 1.82 17.40
N ARG A 13 17.98 1.80 16.55
CA ARG A 13 16.69 1.16 16.86
C ARG A 13 16.86 -0.33 16.72
N PHE A 14 16.33 -1.07 17.69
CA PHE A 14 16.38 -2.53 17.64
C PHE A 14 15.54 -3.05 16.47
N ASP A 15 16.17 -3.82 15.61
CA ASP A 15 15.56 -4.46 14.45
C ASP A 15 16.16 -5.86 14.28
N LEU A 16 15.34 -6.90 14.43
CA LEU A 16 15.73 -8.32 14.38
C LEU A 16 16.05 -8.78 12.93
N GLY A 17 16.66 -7.92 12.12
CA GLY A 17 16.94 -8.17 10.71
C GLY A 17 15.74 -8.02 9.78
N PHE A 18 14.66 -7.34 10.20
CA PHE A 18 13.48 -7.08 9.35
C PHE A 18 13.59 -5.82 8.48
N GLU A 19 14.74 -5.13 8.54
CA GLU A 19 15.03 -3.84 7.90
C GLU A 19 13.99 -2.76 8.21
N ASN A 20 13.23 -2.96 9.29
CA ASN A 20 12.22 -2.04 9.77
C ASN A 20 11.90 -2.34 11.24
N PRO A 21 12.28 -1.46 12.17
CA PRO A 21 12.03 -1.67 13.61
C PRO A 21 10.54 -1.79 13.96
N ASN A 22 9.62 -1.29 13.12
CA ASN A 22 8.20 -1.45 13.37
C ASN A 22 7.71 -2.88 13.06
N ARG A 23 8.33 -3.57 12.08
CA ARG A 23 8.09 -5.00 11.80
C ARG A 23 8.57 -5.86 12.97
N THR A 24 9.77 -5.57 13.48
CA THR A 24 10.31 -6.17 14.72
C THR A 24 9.38 -5.96 15.91
N ALA A 25 8.86 -4.74 16.10
CA ALA A 25 7.92 -4.44 17.17
C ALA A 25 6.62 -5.25 17.10
N ALA A 26 6.07 -5.46 15.89
CA ALA A 26 4.90 -6.30 15.69
C ALA A 26 5.17 -7.76 16.13
N LEU A 27 6.33 -8.32 15.77
CA LEU A 27 6.73 -9.66 16.20
C LEU A 27 6.83 -9.75 17.73
N LEU A 28 7.57 -8.82 18.34
CA LEU A 28 7.78 -8.80 19.79
C LEU A 28 6.45 -8.70 20.54
N GLY A 29 5.53 -7.85 20.08
CA GLY A 29 4.19 -7.75 20.65
C GLY A 29 3.41 -9.09 20.59
N MET A 30 3.49 -9.81 19.48
CA MET A 30 2.85 -11.13 19.36
C MET A 30 3.52 -12.17 20.29
N LEU A 31 4.86 -12.17 20.36
CA LEU A 31 5.61 -13.06 21.25
C LEU A 31 5.34 -12.76 22.72
N MET A 32 5.12 -11.50 23.10
CA MET A 32 4.71 -11.13 24.46
C MET A 32 3.39 -11.80 24.84
N MET A 33 2.42 -11.87 23.93
CA MET A 33 1.16 -12.57 24.19
C MET A 33 1.38 -14.08 24.31
N LEU A 34 2.21 -14.64 23.42
CA LEU A 34 2.58 -16.06 23.45
C LEU A 34 3.29 -16.47 24.76
N ALA A 35 4.08 -15.56 25.36
CA ALA A 35 4.82 -15.81 26.59
C ALA A 35 3.91 -16.19 27.79
N TRP A 36 2.62 -15.91 27.73
CA TRP A 36 1.64 -16.28 28.76
C TRP A 36 1.08 -17.71 28.64
N TYR A 37 1.35 -18.41 27.53
CA TYR A 37 0.86 -19.78 27.32
C TYR A 37 1.33 -20.78 28.41
N PRO A 38 2.61 -20.77 28.88
CA PRO A 38 3.06 -21.62 29.98
C PRO A 38 2.26 -21.43 31.27
N ALA A 39 1.96 -20.20 31.67
CA ALA A 39 1.17 -19.90 32.87
C ALA A 39 -0.28 -20.44 32.80
N ILE A 40 -0.83 -20.56 31.61
CA ILE A 40 -2.16 -21.16 31.39
C ILE A 40 -2.10 -22.67 31.62
N LEU A 41 -1.06 -23.33 31.12
CA LEU A 41 -0.85 -24.77 31.26
C LEU A 41 -0.56 -25.16 32.71
N LYS A 42 0.34 -24.42 33.39
CA LYS A 42 0.72 -24.69 34.78
C LYS A 42 0.92 -23.39 35.55
N ARG A 43 0.23 -23.26 36.69
CA ARG A 43 0.31 -22.08 37.57
C ARG A 43 1.73 -21.78 38.06
N SER A 44 2.58 -22.80 38.25
CA SER A 44 3.98 -22.63 38.66
C SER A 44 4.84 -21.93 37.60
N LEU A 45 4.45 -21.99 36.32
CA LEU A 45 5.16 -21.35 35.22
C LEU A 45 4.80 -19.86 35.07
N PHE A 46 3.99 -19.31 35.99
CA PHE A 46 3.67 -17.87 36.02
C PHE A 46 4.93 -16.99 36.01
N TRP A 47 5.91 -17.30 36.85
CA TRP A 47 7.14 -16.50 36.95
C TRP A 47 7.98 -16.56 35.69
N LEU A 48 8.02 -17.71 35.02
CA LEU A 48 8.68 -17.86 33.72
C LEU A 48 7.97 -17.00 32.66
N SER A 49 6.64 -17.07 32.60
CA SER A 49 5.84 -16.23 31.69
C SER A 49 6.06 -14.73 31.94
N LEU A 50 6.06 -14.30 33.21
CA LEU A 50 6.29 -12.91 33.57
C LEU A 50 7.71 -12.46 33.18
N ALA A 51 8.74 -13.26 33.47
CA ALA A 51 10.12 -12.94 33.10
C ALA A 51 10.29 -12.82 31.58
N CYS A 52 9.74 -13.77 30.81
CA CYS A 52 9.76 -13.71 29.35
C CYS A 52 9.01 -12.49 28.81
N TYR A 53 7.83 -12.18 29.37
CA TYR A 53 7.05 -11.00 28.98
C TYR A 53 7.83 -9.70 29.23
N VAL A 54 8.48 -9.56 30.39
CA VAL A 54 9.30 -8.38 30.74
C VAL A 54 10.47 -8.22 29.78
N PHE A 55 11.19 -9.32 29.51
CA PHE A 55 12.32 -9.30 28.58
C PHE A 55 11.88 -8.84 27.18
N LEU A 56 10.79 -9.41 26.66
CA LEU A 56 10.25 -9.02 25.35
C LEU A 56 9.72 -7.58 25.34
N ALA A 57 9.10 -7.12 26.43
CA ALA A 57 8.65 -5.74 26.58
C ALA A 57 9.83 -4.75 26.57
N ALA A 58 10.94 -5.08 27.23
CA ALA A 58 12.14 -4.27 27.21
C ALA A 58 12.73 -4.15 25.78
N LEU A 59 12.78 -5.26 25.03
CA LEU A 59 13.17 -5.25 23.61
C LEU A 59 12.19 -4.44 22.75
N LEU A 60 10.88 -4.55 23.01
CA LEU A 60 9.86 -3.80 22.29
C LEU A 60 10.07 -2.29 22.48
N LEU A 61 10.37 -1.84 23.69
CA LEU A 61 10.65 -0.43 23.98
C LEU A 61 11.90 0.07 23.22
N GLN A 62 12.92 -0.77 23.05
CA GLN A 62 14.12 -0.43 22.26
C GLN A 62 13.86 -0.31 20.75
N THR A 63 12.72 -0.77 20.24
CA THR A 63 12.32 -0.52 18.83
C THR A 63 11.86 0.91 18.60
N TYR A 64 11.48 1.63 19.66
CA TYR A 64 10.81 2.94 19.61
C TYR A 64 9.57 2.99 18.70
N SER A 65 8.87 1.85 18.51
CA SER A 65 7.67 1.76 17.67
C SER A 65 6.39 2.04 18.47
N ARG A 66 5.82 3.25 18.29
CA ARG A 66 4.55 3.64 18.94
C ARG A 66 3.40 2.69 18.61
N GLY A 67 3.28 2.30 17.34
CA GLY A 67 2.24 1.37 16.88
C GLY A 67 2.38 -0.02 17.51
N GLY A 68 3.61 -0.52 17.63
CA GLY A 68 3.88 -1.81 18.29
C GLY A 68 3.58 -1.78 19.80
N ILE A 69 3.94 -0.69 20.49
CA ILE A 69 3.61 -0.50 21.91
C ILE A 69 2.09 -0.46 22.11
N LEU A 70 1.37 0.32 21.29
CA LEU A 70 -0.10 0.38 21.36
C LEU A 70 -0.73 -1.00 21.09
N ALA A 71 -0.24 -1.72 20.08
CA ALA A 71 -0.73 -3.06 19.76
C ALA A 71 -0.51 -4.03 20.93
N ALA A 72 0.70 -4.04 21.53
CA ALA A 72 1.00 -4.86 22.70
C ALA A 72 0.15 -4.49 23.92
N ALA A 73 -0.15 -3.21 24.13
CA ALA A 73 -1.06 -2.75 25.17
C ALA A 73 -2.48 -3.29 24.96
N VAL A 74 -3.02 -3.19 23.74
CA VAL A 74 -4.34 -3.77 23.38
C VAL A 74 -4.35 -5.28 23.62
N GLY A 75 -3.32 -6.00 23.16
CA GLY A 75 -3.18 -7.44 23.39
C GLY A 75 -3.15 -7.80 24.88
N THR A 76 -2.42 -7.02 25.68
CA THR A 76 -2.33 -7.22 27.13
C THR A 76 -3.67 -6.98 27.82
N LEU A 77 -4.40 -5.92 27.46
CA LEU A 77 -5.75 -5.64 27.99
C LEU A 77 -6.72 -6.78 27.69
N ILE A 78 -6.68 -7.30 26.45
CA ILE A 78 -7.47 -8.46 26.04
C ILE A 78 -7.12 -9.69 26.86
N LEU A 79 -5.82 -9.94 27.06
CA LEU A 79 -5.34 -11.06 27.85
C LEU A 79 -5.85 -10.98 29.29
N VAL A 80 -5.75 -9.80 29.92
CA VAL A 80 -6.28 -9.55 31.27
C VAL A 80 -7.79 -9.75 31.33
N ALA A 81 -8.54 -9.19 30.36
CA ALA A 81 -10.00 -9.27 30.34
C ALA A 81 -10.53 -10.70 30.10
N MET A 82 -9.84 -11.50 29.28
CA MET A 82 -10.27 -12.86 28.92
C MET A 82 -9.68 -13.96 29.80
N SER A 83 -8.64 -13.66 30.58
CA SER A 83 -8.07 -14.62 31.52
C SER A 83 -9.00 -14.82 32.72
N ILE A 84 -10.01 -15.68 32.57
CA ILE A 84 -10.95 -16.01 33.65
C ILE A 84 -10.21 -16.81 34.73
N ARG A 85 -9.70 -16.14 35.77
CA ARG A 85 -9.30 -16.71 37.07
C ARG A 85 -9.28 -15.64 38.16
N PRO A 86 -9.54 -15.98 39.44
CA PRO A 86 -9.05 -15.14 40.52
C PRO A 86 -7.52 -15.16 40.48
N TRP A 87 -6.90 -14.00 40.28
CA TRP A 87 -5.46 -13.83 40.40
C TRP A 87 -5.08 -13.81 41.87
N ARG A 88 -3.99 -14.48 42.25
CA ARG A 88 -3.43 -14.31 43.59
C ARG A 88 -3.01 -12.84 43.75
N HIS A 89 -3.26 -12.26 44.92
CA HIS A 89 -2.89 -10.86 45.19
C HIS A 89 -1.42 -10.58 44.87
N SER A 90 -0.51 -11.51 45.20
CA SER A 90 0.91 -11.40 44.88
C SER A 90 1.21 -11.33 43.38
N TRP A 91 0.40 -11.95 42.52
CA TRP A 91 0.56 -11.86 41.07
C TRP A 91 0.10 -10.52 40.52
N ILE A 92 -0.99 -9.97 41.07
CA ILE A 92 -1.47 -8.62 40.72
C ILE A 92 -0.40 -7.60 41.10
N VAL A 93 0.13 -7.68 42.33
CA VAL A 93 1.21 -6.80 42.79
C VAL A 93 2.44 -6.94 41.91
N ALA A 94 2.90 -8.16 41.61
CA ALA A 94 4.06 -8.39 40.76
C ALA A 94 3.88 -7.80 39.35
N SER A 95 2.72 -8.03 38.71
CA SER A 95 2.39 -7.45 37.41
C SER A 95 2.36 -5.91 37.48
N GLY A 96 1.79 -5.34 38.54
CA GLY A 96 1.74 -3.89 38.75
C GLY A 96 3.12 -3.26 38.89
N VAL A 97 3.99 -3.86 39.70
CA VAL A 97 5.40 -3.44 39.86
C VAL A 97 6.13 -3.50 38.52
N VAL A 98 5.97 -4.60 37.78
CA VAL A 98 6.55 -4.74 36.44
C VAL A 98 6.07 -3.65 35.49
N SER A 99 4.76 -3.35 35.47
CA SER A 99 4.23 -2.28 34.64
C SER A 99 4.84 -0.91 34.99
N ILE A 100 5.00 -0.61 36.28
CA ILE A 100 5.65 0.62 36.74
C ILE A 100 7.11 0.67 36.27
N LEU A 101 7.87 -0.42 36.43
CA LEU A 101 9.27 -0.49 35.99
C LEU A 101 9.41 -0.32 34.47
N LEU A 102 8.52 -0.92 33.68
CA LEU A 102 8.51 -0.74 32.22
C LEU A 102 8.19 0.70 31.82
N VAL A 103 7.28 1.36 32.54
CA VAL A 103 6.98 2.79 32.33
C VAL A 103 8.21 3.64 32.67
N MET A 104 8.86 3.42 33.81
CA MET A 104 10.10 4.12 34.18
C MET A 104 11.21 3.92 33.15
N TYR A 105 11.39 2.70 32.65
CA TYR A 105 12.36 2.41 31.60
C TYR A 105 12.01 3.09 30.26
N ALA A 106 10.72 3.17 29.91
CA ALA A 106 10.28 3.93 28.74
C ALA A 106 10.60 5.43 28.86
N PHE A 107 10.46 6.01 30.07
CA PHE A 107 10.88 7.38 30.36
C PHE A 107 12.40 7.55 30.23
N SER A 108 13.20 6.63 30.76
CA SER A 108 14.68 6.73 30.69
C SER A 108 15.21 6.64 29.27
N LEU A 109 14.53 5.90 28.38
CA LEU A 109 14.88 5.83 26.97
C LEU A 109 14.52 7.09 26.18
N THR A 110 13.93 8.12 26.81
CA THR A 110 13.39 9.30 26.10
C THR A 110 12.31 8.93 25.07
N ALA A 111 11.77 7.70 25.14
CA ALA A 111 10.74 7.21 24.23
C ALA A 111 9.44 8.03 24.37
N THR A 112 9.23 8.63 25.55
CA THR A 112 8.13 9.54 25.84
C THR A 112 8.21 10.85 25.06
N ASN A 113 9.40 11.37 24.75
CA ASN A 113 9.52 12.54 23.88
C ASN A 113 9.02 12.23 22.46
N ARG A 114 9.24 11.01 21.97
CA ARG A 114 8.67 10.55 20.68
C ARG A 114 7.16 10.36 20.71
N ILE A 115 6.62 9.95 21.87
CA ILE A 115 5.17 9.82 22.06
C ILE A 115 4.55 11.22 22.09
N SER A 116 5.16 12.17 22.81
CA SER A 116 4.69 13.56 22.90
C SER A 116 4.82 14.32 21.57
N SER A 117 5.86 14.06 20.77
CA SER A 117 6.04 14.70 19.46
C SER A 117 4.99 14.28 18.43
N ALA A 118 4.26 13.18 18.67
CA ALA A 118 3.13 12.80 17.82
C ALA A 118 2.02 13.86 17.83
N TRP A 119 1.83 14.55 18.96
CA TRP A 119 0.84 15.62 19.10
C TRP A 119 1.30 16.94 18.48
N ASN A 120 2.62 17.10 18.29
CA ASN A 120 3.22 18.29 17.70
C ASN A 120 3.43 18.18 16.18
N GLY A 121 2.68 17.31 15.50
CA GLY A 121 2.72 17.22 14.03
C GLY A 121 3.93 16.47 13.47
N ASP A 122 4.27 15.31 14.04
CA ASP A 122 5.27 14.40 13.45
C ASP A 122 4.95 14.12 11.97
N ARG A 123 5.86 14.52 11.08
CA ARG A 123 5.73 14.40 9.62
C ARG A 123 5.39 12.96 9.21
N SER A 124 5.87 11.95 9.92
CA SER A 124 5.56 10.55 9.59
C SER A 124 4.10 10.18 9.85
N VAL A 125 3.47 10.76 10.89
CA VAL A 125 2.06 10.52 11.21
C VAL A 125 1.16 11.28 10.26
N LEU A 126 1.47 12.57 10.03
CA LEU A 126 0.70 13.41 9.11
C LEU A 126 0.70 12.83 7.69
N ASN A 127 1.85 12.36 7.20
CA ASN A 127 1.95 11.71 5.90
C ASN A 127 1.06 10.46 5.77
N ARG A 128 0.95 9.66 6.83
CA ARG A 128 0.07 8.48 6.82
C ARG A 128 -1.39 8.87 6.79
N ILE A 129 -1.79 9.83 7.63
CA ILE A 129 -3.17 10.29 7.69
C ILE A 129 -3.60 10.87 6.34
N GLU A 130 -2.74 11.65 5.69
CA GLU A 130 -3.02 12.20 4.36
C GLU A 130 -3.17 11.09 3.31
N PHE A 131 -2.29 10.08 3.32
CA PHE A 131 -2.43 8.92 2.45
C PHE A 131 -3.76 8.21 2.71
N TRP A 132 -4.08 7.92 3.98
CA TRP A 132 -5.27 7.18 4.38
C TRP A 132 -6.55 7.94 4.04
N ALA A 133 -6.53 9.27 4.11
CA ALA A 133 -7.64 10.13 3.71
C ALA A 133 -7.97 10.02 2.22
N LYS A 134 -7.00 9.66 1.37
CA LYS A 134 -7.22 9.41 -0.07
C LYS A 134 -7.63 7.96 -0.38
N ALA A 135 -7.63 7.06 0.59
CA ALA A 135 -7.99 5.67 0.32
C ALA A 135 -9.42 5.45 -0.20
N PRO A 136 -10.47 6.14 0.31
CA PRO A 136 -11.83 5.94 -0.19
C PRO A 136 -11.98 6.23 -1.69
N ILE A 137 -11.43 7.36 -2.17
CA ILE A 137 -11.43 7.71 -3.59
C ILE A 137 -10.57 6.72 -4.41
N MET A 138 -9.42 6.30 -3.89
CA MET A 138 -8.61 5.27 -4.57
C MET A 138 -9.34 3.92 -4.71
N LEU A 139 -10.18 3.55 -3.74
CA LEU A 139 -11.00 2.32 -3.80
C LEU A 139 -12.12 2.43 -4.82
N HIS A 140 -12.72 3.61 -4.93
CA HIS A 140 -13.75 3.93 -5.92
C HIS A 140 -13.19 3.85 -7.33
N ASP A 141 -12.06 4.50 -7.56
CA ASP A 141 -11.45 4.61 -8.88
C ASP A 141 -10.86 3.28 -9.36
N SER A 142 -10.58 2.33 -8.46
CA SER A 142 -10.03 1.01 -8.80
C SER A 142 -10.80 -0.13 -8.13
N PRO A 143 -11.97 -0.53 -8.66
CA PRO A 143 -12.75 -1.64 -8.11
C PRO A 143 -12.03 -2.99 -8.22
N ASP A 144 -11.19 -3.16 -9.25
CA ASP A 144 -10.36 -4.36 -9.47
C ASP A 144 -9.03 -4.33 -8.70
N GLY A 145 -8.70 -3.19 -8.09
CA GLY A 145 -7.47 -2.96 -7.35
C GLY A 145 -6.33 -2.41 -8.22
N TRP A 146 -5.44 -1.66 -7.55
CA TRP A 146 -4.31 -1.00 -8.19
C TRP A 146 -3.19 -1.96 -8.61
N GLY A 147 -3.25 -3.21 -8.18
CA GLY A 147 -2.20 -4.22 -8.37
C GLY A 147 -1.21 -4.29 -7.21
N ALA A 148 -0.65 -5.48 -7.00
CA ALA A 148 0.27 -5.75 -5.90
C ALA A 148 1.51 -4.83 -5.94
N GLY A 149 1.79 -4.17 -4.82
CA GLY A 149 2.88 -3.20 -4.65
C GLY A 149 2.68 -1.84 -5.35
N LYS A 150 1.51 -1.56 -5.94
CA LYS A 150 1.28 -0.34 -6.74
C LYS A 150 0.46 0.74 -6.03
N SER A 151 -0.09 0.46 -4.85
CA SER A 151 -0.95 1.41 -4.12
C SER A 151 -0.24 2.74 -3.83
N ALA A 152 1.01 2.72 -3.38
CA ALA A 152 1.75 3.93 -3.07
C ALA A 152 2.17 4.73 -4.31
N GLU A 153 2.48 4.05 -5.41
CA GLU A 153 2.72 4.70 -6.70
C GLU A 153 1.43 5.37 -7.19
N ALA A 154 0.30 4.66 -7.18
CA ALA A 154 -0.99 5.20 -7.57
C ALA A 154 -1.34 6.48 -6.80
N TYR A 155 -1.14 6.46 -5.48
CA TYR A 155 -1.29 7.64 -4.63
C TYR A 155 -0.39 8.80 -5.12
N THR A 156 0.91 8.55 -5.28
CA THR A 156 1.90 9.57 -5.67
C THR A 156 1.58 10.19 -7.03
N GLN A 157 1.14 9.39 -8.00
CA GLN A 157 0.80 9.85 -9.34
C GLN A 157 -0.53 10.64 -9.36
N TRP A 158 -1.56 10.13 -8.70
CA TRP A 158 -2.94 10.52 -9.00
C TRP A 158 -3.65 11.25 -7.86
N TYR A 159 -3.19 11.12 -6.61
CA TYR A 159 -3.91 11.60 -5.43
C TYR A 159 -3.11 12.53 -4.52
N GLN A 160 -1.78 12.45 -4.53
CA GLN A 160 -0.91 13.35 -3.78
C GLN A 160 -1.13 14.81 -4.24
N ASP A 161 -1.06 15.75 -3.30
CA ASP A 161 -1.10 17.18 -3.59
C ASP A 161 0.07 17.58 -4.51
N LEU A 162 -0.21 18.44 -5.50
CA LEU A 162 0.78 18.96 -6.43
C LEU A 162 1.87 19.80 -5.74
N ASN A 163 1.62 20.29 -4.51
CA ASN A 163 2.59 21.05 -3.71
C ASN A 163 3.60 20.16 -2.95
N ARG A 164 3.40 18.85 -2.93
CA ARG A 164 4.14 17.90 -2.07
C ARG A 164 4.97 16.92 -2.85
N THR A 165 6.29 16.85 -2.74
CA THR A 165 7.15 16.03 -3.63
C THR A 165 7.62 14.70 -3.04
N GLU A 166 7.12 14.31 -1.86
CA GLU A 166 7.58 13.09 -1.20
C GLU A 166 7.13 11.83 -1.92
N ARG A 167 8.03 10.86 -2.10
CA ARG A 167 7.68 9.54 -2.64
C ARG A 167 7.41 8.55 -1.53
N PHE A 168 6.36 7.75 -1.71
CA PHE A 168 5.97 6.70 -0.80
C PHE A 168 6.33 5.34 -1.38
N ALA A 169 7.01 4.50 -0.59
CA ALA A 169 7.26 3.11 -0.97
C ALA A 169 6.02 2.22 -0.72
N ASN A 170 5.29 2.47 0.37
CA ASN A 170 4.06 1.77 0.73
C ASN A 170 3.14 2.67 1.60
N PRO A 171 1.87 2.29 1.82
CA PRO A 171 0.93 3.05 2.66
C PRO A 171 1.27 3.05 4.17
N ALA A 172 2.32 2.34 4.59
CA ALA A 172 2.66 2.04 5.98
C ALA A 172 1.49 1.46 6.82
N ASN A 173 0.54 0.79 6.15
CA ASN A 173 -0.64 0.15 6.71
C ASN A 173 -0.95 -1.09 5.87
N LEU A 174 -0.78 -2.27 6.48
CA LEU A 174 -1.02 -3.57 5.86
C LEU A 174 -2.46 -3.70 5.34
N HIS A 175 -3.44 -3.36 6.17
CA HIS A 175 -4.85 -3.50 5.80
C HIS A 175 -5.19 -2.64 4.61
N LEU A 176 -4.77 -1.38 4.63
CA LEU A 176 -5.03 -0.44 3.56
C LEU A 176 -4.35 -0.85 2.26
N ARG A 177 -3.11 -1.36 2.33
CA ARG A 177 -2.41 -1.91 1.17
C ARG A 177 -3.21 -3.03 0.52
N ILE A 178 -3.64 -4.03 1.29
CA ILE A 178 -4.45 -5.14 0.75
C ILE A 178 -5.78 -4.63 0.17
N LEU A 179 -6.44 -3.69 0.86
CA LEU A 179 -7.71 -3.14 0.37
C LEU A 179 -7.55 -2.37 -0.95
N LEU A 180 -6.45 -1.63 -1.13
CA LEU A 180 -6.20 -0.85 -2.34
C LEU A 180 -5.66 -1.69 -3.51
N GLU A 181 -4.83 -2.69 -3.24
CA GLU A 181 -4.11 -3.42 -4.29
C GLU A 181 -4.94 -4.51 -4.97
N TYR A 182 -5.97 -5.01 -4.30
CA TYR A 182 -6.78 -6.14 -4.78
C TYR A 182 -8.24 -5.78 -5.01
N SER A 183 -8.92 -6.63 -5.78
CA SER A 183 -10.32 -6.50 -6.17
C SER A 183 -11.30 -6.74 -5.02
N TRP A 184 -12.55 -6.31 -5.19
CA TRP A 184 -13.63 -6.50 -4.19
C TRP A 184 -13.78 -7.92 -3.65
N PRO A 185 -13.74 -9.00 -4.45
CA PRO A 185 -13.77 -10.36 -3.92
C PRO A 185 -12.66 -10.63 -2.89
N VAL A 186 -11.43 -10.18 -3.17
CA VAL A 186 -10.30 -10.33 -2.25
C VAL A 186 -10.49 -9.46 -1.00
N ARG A 187 -11.02 -8.24 -1.14
CA ARG A 187 -11.36 -7.35 0.01
C ARG A 187 -12.35 -8.02 0.96
N VAL A 188 -13.39 -8.64 0.41
CA VAL A 188 -14.41 -9.38 1.18
C VAL A 188 -13.78 -10.58 1.88
N ILE A 189 -13.02 -11.42 1.15
CA ILE A 189 -12.32 -12.58 1.72
C ILE A 189 -11.38 -12.14 2.84
N TYR A 190 -10.67 -11.02 2.67
CA TYR A 190 -9.74 -10.49 3.66
C TYR A 190 -10.46 -10.07 4.95
N VAL A 191 -11.53 -9.28 4.85
CA VAL A 191 -12.32 -8.84 6.01
C VAL A 191 -12.97 -10.03 6.73
N LEU A 192 -13.58 -10.94 5.96
CA LEU A 192 -14.19 -12.14 6.52
C LEU A 192 -13.15 -13.11 7.10
N GLY A 193 -11.95 -13.17 6.53
CA GLY A 193 -10.84 -13.97 7.03
C GLY A 193 -10.39 -13.51 8.41
N TRP A 194 -10.26 -12.20 8.63
CA TRP A 194 -10.00 -11.64 9.96
C TRP A 194 -11.15 -11.91 10.94
N ALA A 195 -12.40 -11.71 10.51
CA ALA A 195 -13.57 -12.03 11.34
C ALA A 195 -13.60 -13.50 11.75
N LEU A 196 -13.28 -14.41 10.83
CA LEU A 196 -13.18 -15.85 11.09
C LEU A 196 -12.02 -16.17 12.04
N ALA A 197 -10.84 -15.59 11.84
CA ALA A 197 -9.69 -15.78 12.72
C ALA A 197 -10.03 -15.36 14.17
N PHE A 198 -10.65 -14.19 14.34
CA PHE A 198 -11.13 -13.73 15.64
C PHE A 198 -12.22 -14.63 16.23
N LEU A 199 -13.17 -15.09 15.41
CA LEU A 199 -14.21 -16.02 15.86
C LEU A 199 -13.61 -17.34 16.37
N LEU A 200 -12.62 -17.88 15.66
CA LEU A 200 -11.93 -19.11 16.04
C LEU A 200 -11.17 -18.92 17.34
N ALA A 201 -10.46 -17.81 17.51
CA ALA A 201 -9.67 -17.54 18.71
C ALA A 201 -10.50 -17.03 19.91
N PHE A 202 -11.74 -16.59 19.72
CA PHE A 202 -12.55 -16.06 20.83
C PHE A 202 -13.43 -17.15 21.47
N ASP A 203 -12.97 -17.76 22.58
CA ASP A 203 -13.84 -18.53 23.47
C ASP A 203 -13.48 -18.35 24.95
N PRO A 204 -14.28 -17.56 25.72
CA PRO A 204 -13.98 -17.32 27.13
C PRO A 204 -14.01 -18.59 27.98
N ARG A 205 -14.63 -19.68 27.52
CA ARG A 205 -14.67 -20.97 28.24
C ARG A 205 -13.36 -21.73 28.16
N ILE A 206 -12.50 -21.40 27.20
CA ILE A 206 -11.22 -22.08 26.95
C ILE A 206 -10.10 -21.07 27.23
N PRO A 207 -9.51 -21.04 28.44
CA PRO A 207 -8.49 -20.05 28.79
C PRO A 207 -7.31 -20.02 27.81
N ALA A 208 -6.94 -21.17 27.23
CA ALA A 208 -5.87 -21.28 26.23
C ALA A 208 -6.11 -20.47 24.95
N THR A 209 -7.35 -20.05 24.68
CA THR A 209 -7.66 -19.21 23.51
C THR A 209 -7.38 -17.73 23.73
N SER A 210 -7.27 -17.28 24.99
CA SER A 210 -7.02 -15.86 25.32
C SER A 210 -5.71 -15.32 24.72
N PRO A 211 -4.54 -15.98 24.87
CA PRO A 211 -3.32 -15.53 24.21
C PRO A 211 -3.43 -15.56 22.68
N LEU A 212 -4.15 -16.53 22.10
CA LEU A 212 -4.31 -16.64 20.65
C LEU A 212 -5.10 -15.45 20.11
N PHE A 213 -6.19 -15.08 20.79
CA PHE A 213 -6.99 -13.91 20.45
C PHE A 213 -6.20 -12.60 20.64
N ALA A 214 -5.39 -12.52 21.70
CA ALA A 214 -4.48 -11.42 21.92
C ALA A 214 -3.39 -11.31 20.83
N ILE A 215 -2.78 -12.42 20.40
CA ILE A 215 -1.82 -12.47 19.29
C ILE A 215 -2.45 -11.89 18.02
N LEU A 216 -3.64 -12.37 17.65
CA LEU A 216 -4.35 -11.89 16.46
C LEU A 216 -4.69 -10.40 16.56
N SER A 217 -5.05 -9.93 17.75
CA SER A 217 -5.34 -8.53 18.01
C SER A 217 -4.09 -7.66 17.88
N VAL A 218 -2.94 -8.12 18.41
CA VAL A 218 -1.66 -7.44 18.22
C VAL A 218 -1.28 -7.40 16.75
N ALA A 219 -1.42 -8.52 16.02
CA ALA A 219 -1.11 -8.59 14.59
C ALA A 219 -1.98 -7.61 13.78
N PHE A 220 -3.28 -7.57 14.07
CA PHE A 220 -4.23 -6.65 13.44
C PHE A 220 -3.89 -5.19 13.77
N VAL A 221 -3.77 -4.82 15.04
CA VAL A 221 -3.47 -3.42 15.42
C VAL A 221 -2.10 -2.99 14.89
N SER A 222 -1.09 -3.86 14.90
CA SER A 222 0.21 -3.56 14.30
C SER A 222 0.11 -3.33 12.79
N GLY A 223 -0.75 -4.10 12.11
CA GLY A 223 -1.04 -3.95 10.68
C GLY A 223 -1.63 -2.60 10.30
N ILE A 224 -2.30 -1.90 11.22
CA ILE A 224 -2.78 -0.52 11.00
C ILE A 224 -1.60 0.45 10.86
N PHE A 225 -0.51 0.23 11.61
CA PHE A 225 0.61 1.16 11.70
C PHE A 225 1.87 0.71 10.96
N THR A 226 1.87 -0.48 10.38
CA THR A 226 3.01 -1.04 9.68
C THR A 226 2.57 -1.96 8.57
N ASP A 227 3.31 -1.87 7.47
CA ASP A 227 3.24 -2.82 6.38
C ASP A 227 4.33 -3.89 6.54
N PHE A 228 3.91 -5.15 6.57
CA PHE A 228 4.79 -6.30 6.69
C PHE A 228 4.52 -7.39 5.64
N THR A 229 3.89 -7.06 4.51
CA THR A 229 3.66 -8.01 3.39
C THR A 229 4.94 -8.69 2.89
N GLU A 230 6.07 -7.98 2.88
CA GLU A 230 7.37 -8.50 2.42
C GLU A 230 8.09 -9.33 3.50
N ALA A 231 7.65 -9.22 4.75
CA ALA A 231 8.25 -9.92 5.88
C ALA A 231 7.42 -11.17 6.20
N TRP A 232 7.47 -12.16 5.31
CA TRP A 232 6.71 -13.41 5.45
C TRP A 232 6.80 -14.10 6.84
N PRO A 233 7.94 -14.06 7.59
CA PRO A 233 8.01 -14.69 8.91
C PRO A 233 7.03 -14.09 9.92
N LEU A 234 6.60 -12.84 9.74
CA LEU A 234 5.62 -12.19 10.62
C LEU A 234 4.22 -12.80 10.52
N TYR A 235 3.91 -13.52 9.44
CA TYR A 235 2.65 -14.24 9.30
C TYR A 235 2.65 -15.59 10.01
N LEU A 236 3.81 -16.13 10.38
CA LEU A 236 3.91 -17.46 11.01
C LEU A 236 3.20 -17.48 12.37
N VAL A 237 3.44 -16.48 13.22
CA VAL A 237 2.86 -16.42 14.57
C VAL A 237 1.32 -16.31 14.54
N PRO A 238 0.69 -15.37 13.80
CA PRO A 238 -0.76 -15.30 13.74
C PRO A 238 -1.37 -16.52 13.02
N PHE A 239 -0.69 -17.08 12.00
CA PHE A 239 -1.15 -18.31 11.35
C PHE A 239 -1.18 -19.49 12.33
N LEU A 240 -0.10 -19.71 13.08
CA LEU A 240 -0.05 -20.74 14.12
C LEU A 240 -1.11 -20.50 15.20
N ALA A 241 -1.42 -19.25 15.53
CA ALA A 241 -2.49 -18.94 16.47
C ALA A 241 -3.87 -19.36 15.94
N VAL A 242 -4.18 -19.13 14.65
CA VAL A 242 -5.43 -19.59 14.02
C VAL A 242 -5.50 -21.12 13.99
N VAL A 243 -4.43 -21.78 13.56
CA VAL A 243 -4.36 -23.26 13.50
C VAL A 243 -4.54 -23.86 14.89
N THR A 244 -3.88 -23.30 15.91
CA THR A 244 -4.01 -23.75 17.30
C THR A 244 -5.42 -23.52 17.82
N ALA A 245 -6.04 -22.36 17.54
CA ALA A 245 -7.41 -22.07 17.95
C ALA A 245 -8.41 -23.06 17.33
N LEU A 246 -8.25 -23.37 16.04
CA LEU A 246 -9.04 -24.38 15.35
C LEU A 246 -8.85 -25.77 15.98
N ALA A 247 -7.60 -26.19 16.20
CA ALA A 247 -7.28 -27.47 16.81
C ALA A 247 -7.89 -27.62 18.21
N LEU A 248 -7.82 -26.58 19.05
CA LEU A 248 -8.46 -26.57 20.37
C LEU A 248 -9.98 -26.72 20.25
N ARG A 249 -10.64 -26.01 19.32
CA ARG A 249 -12.08 -26.16 19.11
C ARG A 249 -12.49 -27.56 18.68
N VAL A 250 -11.73 -28.17 17.77
CA VAL A 250 -11.96 -29.55 17.31
C VAL A 250 -11.74 -30.52 18.46
N ALA A 251 -10.63 -30.41 19.20
CA ALA A 251 -10.29 -31.29 20.31
C ALA A 251 -11.34 -31.24 21.43
N PHE A 252 -11.82 -30.05 21.79
CA PHE A 252 -12.85 -29.90 22.80
C PHE A 252 -14.29 -30.06 22.27
N ARG A 253 -14.47 -30.22 20.95
CA ARG A 253 -15.78 -30.26 20.26
C ARG A 253 -16.66 -29.05 20.60
N ILE A 254 -16.05 -27.86 20.68
CA ILE A 254 -16.72 -26.61 21.04
C ILE A 254 -16.88 -25.74 19.78
N PRO A 255 -18.04 -25.79 19.11
CA PRO A 255 -18.29 -24.94 17.95
C PRO A 255 -18.35 -23.45 18.38
N PRO A 256 -18.03 -22.53 17.46
CA PRO A 256 -18.22 -21.10 17.70
C PRO A 256 -19.69 -20.81 17.99
N LYS A 257 -19.95 -19.97 19.00
CA LYS A 257 -21.33 -19.59 19.34
C LYS A 257 -21.95 -18.77 18.19
N LYS A 258 -23.15 -19.15 17.75
CA LYS A 258 -23.90 -18.43 16.70
C LYS A 258 -24.01 -16.94 16.96
N ARG A 259 -24.19 -16.52 18.23
CA ARG A 259 -24.23 -15.10 18.62
C ARG A 259 -22.91 -14.37 18.31
N HIS A 260 -21.76 -14.97 18.61
CA HIS A 260 -20.45 -14.35 18.33
C HIS A 260 -20.20 -14.29 16.81
N ALA A 261 -20.56 -15.34 16.09
CA ALA A 261 -20.49 -15.35 14.63
C ALA A 261 -21.37 -14.24 14.04
N GLY A 262 -22.62 -14.09 14.51
CA GLY A 262 -23.53 -13.04 14.07
C GLY A 262 -22.99 -11.63 14.33
N VAL A 263 -22.40 -11.38 15.51
CA VAL A 263 -21.75 -10.09 15.83
C VAL A 263 -20.56 -9.81 14.90
N LEU A 264 -19.67 -10.78 14.71
CA LEU A 264 -18.48 -10.58 13.86
C LEU A 264 -18.83 -10.42 12.38
N ILE A 265 -19.83 -11.18 11.88
CA ILE A 265 -20.38 -10.99 10.54
C ILE A 265 -20.98 -9.58 10.43
N SER A 266 -21.76 -9.14 11.41
CA SER A 266 -22.36 -7.79 11.40
C SER A 266 -21.29 -6.69 11.39
N ILE A 267 -20.22 -6.84 12.17
CA ILE A 267 -19.08 -5.90 12.17
C ILE A 267 -18.39 -5.90 10.80
N GLY A 268 -18.09 -7.08 10.25
CA GLY A 268 -17.46 -7.21 8.93
C GLY A 268 -18.31 -6.63 7.80
N SER A 269 -19.61 -6.93 7.79
CA SER A 269 -20.58 -6.38 6.84
C SER A 269 -20.74 -4.88 6.99
N THR A 270 -20.79 -4.35 8.23
CA THR A 270 -20.86 -2.90 8.48
C THR A 270 -19.58 -2.22 8.00
N PHE A 271 -18.41 -2.79 8.26
CA PHE A 271 -17.14 -2.27 7.77
C PHE A 271 -17.09 -2.24 6.24
N LEU A 272 -17.48 -3.33 5.57
CA LEU A 272 -17.57 -3.38 4.11
C LEU A 272 -18.57 -2.37 3.56
N PHE A 273 -19.73 -2.23 4.20
CA PHE A 273 -20.73 -1.22 3.82
C PHE A 273 -20.17 0.19 3.95
N LEU A 274 -19.51 0.52 5.06
CA LEU A 274 -18.85 1.81 5.25
C LEU A 274 -17.72 2.04 4.24
N LEU A 275 -16.99 1.00 3.88
CA LEU A 275 -15.95 1.06 2.86
C LEU A 275 -16.53 1.37 1.48
N ILE A 276 -17.62 0.69 1.10
CA ILE A 276 -18.34 0.94 -0.16
C ILE A 276 -18.96 2.34 -0.13
N ALA A 277 -19.69 2.70 0.92
CA ALA A 277 -20.36 3.99 1.05
C ALA A 277 -19.34 5.14 1.01
N SER A 278 -18.24 5.03 1.75
CA SER A 278 -17.17 6.04 1.70
C SER A 278 -16.51 6.13 0.33
N SER A 279 -16.34 5.01 -0.39
CA SER A 279 -15.81 5.05 -1.76
C SER A 279 -16.78 5.75 -2.73
N VAL A 280 -18.09 5.46 -2.64
CA VAL A 280 -19.11 6.09 -3.50
C VAL A 280 -19.26 7.58 -3.21
N LEU A 281 -19.12 7.98 -1.94
CA LEU A 281 -19.20 9.39 -1.52
C LEU A 281 -17.91 10.17 -1.85
N ALA A 282 -16.77 9.49 -1.90
CA ALA A 282 -15.48 10.10 -2.24
C ALA A 282 -15.30 10.22 -3.77
N GLN A 283 -16.18 10.97 -4.43
CA GLN A 283 -16.01 11.28 -5.84
C GLN A 283 -14.88 12.30 -6.02
N GLY A 284 -13.91 11.97 -6.86
CA GLY A 284 -12.84 12.88 -7.23
C GLY A 284 -13.26 13.95 -8.22
N GLU A 285 -12.53 15.07 -8.23
CA GLU A 285 -12.62 16.08 -9.29
C GLU A 285 -12.21 15.52 -10.66
N LEU A 286 -11.35 14.49 -10.65
CA LEU A 286 -10.87 13.79 -11.83
C LEU A 286 -11.54 12.41 -11.89
N PRO A 287 -12.34 12.11 -12.93
CA PRO A 287 -12.85 10.76 -13.15
C PRO A 287 -11.69 9.87 -13.58
N ILE A 288 -11.17 9.09 -12.62
CA ILE A 288 -10.09 8.13 -12.82
C ILE A 288 -10.68 6.73 -12.70
N HIS A 289 -10.29 5.86 -13.63
CA HIS A 289 -10.53 4.43 -13.52
C HIS A 289 -9.20 3.68 -13.63
N GLY A 290 -8.69 3.25 -12.49
CA GLY A 290 -7.40 2.59 -12.34
C GLY A 290 -7.51 1.06 -12.35
N ALA A 291 -6.57 0.41 -13.03
CA ALA A 291 -6.31 -1.02 -12.94
C ALA A 291 -4.79 -1.26 -12.96
N SER A 292 -4.37 -2.50 -12.71
CA SER A 292 -2.96 -2.84 -12.52
C SER A 292 -2.02 -2.43 -13.65
N SER A 293 -2.51 -2.34 -14.89
CA SER A 293 -1.71 -2.01 -16.08
C SER A 293 -2.19 -0.78 -16.82
N ARG A 294 -3.36 -0.22 -16.48
CA ARG A 294 -4.00 0.86 -17.23
C ARG A 294 -4.65 1.87 -16.28
N ILE A 295 -4.55 3.15 -16.61
CA ILE A 295 -5.25 4.24 -15.93
C ILE A 295 -6.08 4.97 -16.97
N VAL A 296 -7.39 4.90 -16.87
CA VAL A 296 -8.28 5.68 -17.73
C VAL A 296 -8.63 6.97 -17.00
N ILE A 297 -8.53 8.08 -17.70
CA ILE A 297 -8.93 9.39 -17.21
C ILE A 297 -9.99 9.93 -18.16
N GLY A 298 -11.13 10.37 -17.62
CA GLY A 298 -12.27 10.83 -18.43
C GLY A 298 -13.27 9.72 -18.77
N LYS A 299 -14.34 10.07 -19.49
CA LYS A 299 -15.45 9.14 -19.80
C LYS A 299 -15.28 8.38 -21.11
N SER A 300 -14.58 8.98 -22.07
CA SER A 300 -14.44 8.42 -23.43
C SER A 300 -13.04 8.72 -23.94
N PRO A 301 -12.03 7.95 -23.50
CA PRO A 301 -10.66 8.17 -23.90
C PRO A 301 -10.47 8.02 -25.41
N GLN A 302 -9.99 9.08 -26.05
CA GLN A 302 -9.63 9.05 -27.46
C GLN A 302 -8.15 8.72 -27.67
N GLN A 303 -7.33 8.90 -26.63
CA GLN A 303 -5.89 8.70 -26.71
C GLN A 303 -5.40 7.69 -25.69
N ALA A 304 -4.49 6.82 -26.11
CA ALA A 304 -3.72 5.94 -25.24
C ALA A 304 -2.24 6.34 -25.25
N VAL A 305 -1.71 6.70 -24.09
CA VAL A 305 -0.30 7.01 -23.85
C VAL A 305 0.37 5.79 -23.26
N ILE A 306 1.33 5.25 -23.98
CA ILE A 306 2.16 4.15 -23.51
C ILE A 306 3.32 4.75 -22.73
N VAL A 307 3.32 4.46 -21.43
CA VAL A 307 4.18 5.12 -20.47
C VAL A 307 5.59 4.57 -20.55
N ASP A 308 6.53 5.42 -20.93
CA ASP A 308 7.96 5.23 -20.67
C ASP A 308 8.41 6.26 -19.64
N ARG A 309 8.89 5.77 -18.50
CA ARG A 309 9.32 6.64 -17.39
C ARG A 309 10.62 7.38 -17.68
N LYS A 310 11.44 6.93 -18.64
CA LYS A 310 12.64 7.66 -19.04
C LYS A 310 12.23 8.94 -19.78
N THR A 311 11.29 8.82 -20.70
CA THR A 311 10.79 9.95 -21.51
C THR A 311 9.80 10.84 -20.76
N LEU A 312 8.80 10.25 -20.10
CA LEU A 312 7.72 10.98 -19.41
C LEU A 312 8.04 11.33 -17.95
N GLY A 313 9.17 10.83 -17.45
CA GLY A 313 9.60 10.98 -16.07
C GLY A 313 8.95 9.99 -15.10
N PRO A 314 9.54 9.84 -13.91
CA PRO A 314 9.02 8.96 -12.87
C PRO A 314 7.67 9.38 -12.30
N ASP A 315 7.32 10.67 -12.37
CA ASP A 315 6.10 11.27 -11.81
C ASP A 315 5.17 11.79 -12.93
N PHE A 316 5.02 11.00 -14.00
CA PHE A 316 4.26 11.38 -15.21
C PHE A 316 2.79 11.72 -14.91
N GLY A 317 2.12 10.99 -14.02
CA GLY A 317 0.71 11.21 -13.70
C GLY A 317 0.50 12.53 -12.95
N ARG A 318 1.43 12.85 -12.05
CA ARG A 318 1.47 14.16 -11.38
C ARG A 318 1.75 15.29 -12.37
N THR A 319 2.70 15.08 -13.27
CA THR A 319 3.02 16.04 -14.35
C THR A 319 1.76 16.31 -15.17
N TYR A 320 1.08 15.26 -15.63
CA TYR A 320 -0.20 15.38 -16.34
C TYR A 320 -1.24 16.18 -15.55
N ARG A 321 -1.45 15.86 -14.26
CA ARG A 321 -2.40 16.60 -13.38
C ARG A 321 -2.05 18.09 -13.27
N SER A 322 -0.76 18.43 -13.17
CA SER A 322 -0.33 19.83 -13.10
C SER A 322 -0.65 20.61 -14.38
N PHE A 323 -0.46 20.01 -15.55
CA PHE A 323 -0.83 20.62 -16.82
C PHE A 323 -2.35 20.67 -17.00
N ARG A 324 -3.07 19.62 -16.59
CA ARG A 324 -4.52 19.59 -16.64
C ARG A 324 -5.16 20.68 -15.78
N SER A 325 -4.63 20.95 -14.58
CA SER A 325 -5.13 22.02 -13.70
C SER A 325 -5.05 23.42 -14.33
N ARG A 326 -4.16 23.60 -15.32
CA ARG A 326 -4.00 24.82 -16.11
C ARG A 326 -4.79 24.81 -17.42
N GLY A 327 -5.51 23.72 -17.70
CA GLY A 327 -6.18 23.49 -18.98
C GLY A 327 -5.25 23.05 -20.10
N ASP A 328 -3.99 22.71 -19.83
CA ASP A 328 -2.95 22.43 -20.85
C ASP A 328 -2.71 20.93 -21.11
N ALA A 329 -3.68 20.07 -20.81
CA ALA A 329 -3.61 18.64 -21.08
C ALA A 329 -4.94 18.12 -21.66
N PRO A 330 -4.94 17.00 -22.41
CA PRO A 330 -6.18 16.40 -22.90
C PRO A 330 -7.04 15.88 -21.74
N GLU A 331 -8.36 16.01 -21.84
CA GLU A 331 -9.27 15.63 -20.75
C GLU A 331 -9.51 14.12 -20.65
N ASN A 332 -9.44 13.41 -21.78
CA ASN A 332 -9.77 11.99 -21.89
C ASN A 332 -8.55 11.20 -22.41
N VAL A 333 -7.83 10.53 -21.51
CA VAL A 333 -6.56 9.84 -21.81
C VAL A 333 -6.49 8.51 -21.08
N ILE A 334 -5.96 7.48 -21.72
CA ILE A 334 -5.56 6.22 -21.08
C ILE A 334 -4.05 6.21 -20.95
N PHE A 335 -3.53 5.91 -19.76
CA PHE A 335 -2.13 5.56 -19.56
C PHE A 335 -1.99 4.06 -19.51
N ILE A 336 -1.15 3.49 -20.37
CA ILE A 336 -0.92 2.06 -20.48
C ILE A 336 0.53 1.78 -20.06
N THR A 337 0.69 0.93 -19.06
CA THR A 337 2.01 0.46 -18.57
C THR A 337 2.31 -0.96 -19.05
N SER A 338 1.32 -1.72 -19.52
CA SER A 338 1.49 -3.02 -20.15
C SER A 338 0.50 -3.19 -21.29
N VAL A 339 1.01 -3.64 -22.43
CA VAL A 339 0.47 -3.44 -23.77
C VAL A 339 -0.64 -4.43 -24.16
N LYS A 340 -1.00 -5.34 -23.25
CA LYS A 340 -1.89 -6.45 -23.57
C LYS A 340 -3.31 -6.05 -23.99
N GLU A 341 -3.73 -4.81 -23.74
CA GLU A 341 -5.07 -4.32 -24.07
C GLU A 341 -5.00 -2.85 -24.52
N ASN A 342 -5.47 -2.54 -25.73
CA ASN A 342 -5.72 -1.17 -26.14
C ASN A 342 -6.96 -1.09 -27.04
N THR A 343 -7.77 -0.06 -26.83
CA THR A 343 -9.00 0.22 -27.56
C THR A 343 -9.07 1.65 -28.08
N ALA A 344 -8.06 2.50 -27.84
CA ALA A 344 -8.09 3.90 -28.24
C ALA A 344 -7.73 4.09 -29.73
N PRO A 345 -8.41 5.00 -30.45
CA PRO A 345 -8.14 5.29 -31.86
C PRO A 345 -6.81 6.01 -32.08
N HIS A 346 -6.28 6.73 -31.09
CA HIS A 346 -4.99 7.42 -31.16
C HIS A 346 -4.01 6.84 -30.14
N ILE A 347 -2.80 6.48 -30.59
CA ILE A 347 -1.75 5.94 -29.72
C ILE A 347 -0.58 6.89 -29.65
N VAL A 348 -0.07 7.11 -28.45
CA VAL A 348 1.15 7.86 -28.18
C VAL A 348 2.18 6.89 -27.61
N LEU A 349 3.27 6.67 -28.33
CA LEU A 349 4.41 5.88 -27.87
C LEU A 349 5.53 6.79 -27.42
N CYS A 350 6.05 6.54 -26.22
CA CYS A 350 7.13 7.34 -25.65
C CYS A 350 8.40 6.49 -25.55
N GLY A 351 9.52 6.94 -26.13
CA GLY A 351 10.86 6.40 -25.88
C GLY A 351 11.10 4.91 -26.15
N THR A 352 10.16 4.21 -26.79
CA THR A 352 10.21 2.75 -26.95
C THR A 352 11.10 2.33 -28.12
N ASN A 353 11.82 1.22 -27.94
CA ASN A 353 12.49 0.47 -29.01
C ASN A 353 11.59 -0.65 -29.57
N ASP A 354 10.48 -0.94 -28.89
CA ASP A 354 9.66 -2.10 -29.18
C ASP A 354 8.38 -1.69 -29.90
N LEU A 355 8.32 -2.05 -31.20
CA LEU A 355 7.14 -1.90 -32.06
C LEU A 355 6.17 -3.07 -31.97
N SER A 356 6.47 -4.12 -31.19
CA SER A 356 5.52 -5.21 -30.92
C SER A 356 4.18 -4.65 -30.46
N VAL A 357 4.24 -3.55 -29.72
CA VAL A 357 3.10 -2.79 -29.25
C VAL A 357 2.22 -2.28 -30.38
N VAL A 358 2.82 -1.66 -31.40
CA VAL A 358 2.07 -1.16 -32.56
C VAL A 358 1.45 -2.32 -33.32
N LYS A 359 2.21 -3.42 -33.51
CA LYS A 359 1.73 -4.62 -34.21
C LYS A 359 0.56 -5.29 -33.49
N THR A 360 0.52 -5.24 -32.17
CA THR A 360 -0.56 -5.83 -31.38
C THR A 360 -1.85 -5.00 -31.45
N VAL A 361 -1.73 -3.68 -31.67
CA VAL A 361 -2.87 -2.76 -31.71
C VAL A 361 -3.37 -2.49 -33.13
N ASP A 362 -2.56 -2.75 -34.16
CA ASP A 362 -2.92 -2.62 -35.58
C ASP A 362 -3.93 -3.70 -36.03
N SER A 363 -5.13 -3.59 -35.48
CA SER A 363 -6.33 -4.39 -35.76
C SER A 363 -7.28 -3.65 -36.72
N GLY A 364 -6.78 -2.63 -37.43
CA GLY A 364 -7.56 -1.77 -38.34
C GLY A 364 -8.32 -0.62 -37.67
N LYS A 365 -8.25 -0.47 -36.34
CA LYS A 365 -8.92 0.61 -35.58
C LYS A 365 -8.02 1.81 -35.25
N LEU A 366 -6.74 1.74 -35.59
CA LEU A 366 -5.78 2.80 -35.30
C LEU A 366 -5.88 3.93 -36.33
N GLU A 367 -6.34 5.10 -35.87
CA GLU A 367 -6.51 6.29 -36.71
C GLU A 367 -5.22 7.11 -36.80
N SER A 368 -4.48 7.24 -35.70
CA SER A 368 -3.18 7.93 -35.72
C SER A 368 -2.19 7.39 -34.70
N LEU A 369 -0.91 7.48 -35.05
CA LEU A 369 0.20 7.15 -34.17
C LEU A 369 1.00 8.43 -33.88
N THR A 370 1.33 8.69 -32.63
CA THR A 370 2.25 9.75 -32.21
C THR A 370 3.46 9.10 -31.55
N LEU A 371 4.65 9.40 -32.03
CA LEU A 371 5.90 8.94 -31.44
C LEU A 371 6.58 10.10 -30.72
N ILE A 372 6.89 9.94 -29.44
CA ILE A 372 7.62 10.91 -28.63
C ILE A 372 9.02 10.36 -28.39
N ASN A 373 10.02 11.08 -28.89
CA ASN A 373 11.43 10.73 -28.87
C ASN A 373 11.67 9.25 -29.28
N PRO A 374 11.18 8.82 -30.47
CA PRO A 374 11.31 7.42 -30.88
C PRO A 374 12.78 7.03 -31.04
N LYS A 375 13.08 5.79 -30.71
CA LYS A 375 14.38 5.14 -30.98
C LYS A 375 14.32 4.12 -32.12
N VAL A 376 13.10 3.89 -32.62
CA VAL A 376 12.79 3.04 -33.76
C VAL A 376 12.98 3.83 -35.03
N PHE A 377 13.36 3.15 -36.10
CA PHE A 377 13.54 3.75 -37.42
C PHE A 377 12.22 3.68 -38.22
N PRO A 378 11.94 4.65 -39.10
CA PRO A 378 10.72 4.68 -39.92
C PRO A 378 10.49 3.39 -40.73
N GLU A 379 11.56 2.76 -41.21
CA GLU A 379 11.54 1.54 -42.03
C GLU A 379 10.96 0.33 -41.28
N GLN A 380 10.94 0.39 -39.95
CA GLN A 380 10.40 -0.68 -39.11
C GLN A 380 8.87 -0.63 -38.98
N LEU A 381 8.23 0.44 -39.46
CA LEU A 381 6.77 0.61 -39.47
C LEU A 381 6.17 0.24 -40.82
N ALA A 382 4.96 -0.31 -40.78
CA ALA A 382 4.20 -0.55 -42.01
C ALA A 382 3.91 0.79 -42.73
N PRO A 383 3.96 0.84 -44.08
CA PRO A 383 3.72 2.08 -44.82
C PRO A 383 2.38 2.76 -44.50
N SER A 384 1.33 1.97 -44.25
CA SER A 384 0.00 2.44 -43.86
C SER A 384 0.01 3.18 -42.52
N LEU A 385 0.83 2.74 -41.56
CA LEU A 385 1.00 3.37 -40.25
C LEU A 385 1.89 4.59 -40.34
N LEU A 386 2.94 4.54 -41.15
CA LEU A 386 3.87 5.65 -41.36
C LEU A 386 3.12 6.91 -41.84
N ALA A 387 2.20 6.74 -42.79
CA ALA A 387 1.35 7.84 -43.30
C ALA A 387 0.46 8.49 -42.22
N ARG A 388 0.17 7.78 -41.12
CA ARG A 388 -0.64 8.24 -39.99
C ARG A 388 0.19 8.61 -38.76
N THR A 389 1.52 8.64 -38.91
CA THR A 389 2.45 8.86 -37.81
C THR A 389 2.85 10.33 -37.71
N LYS A 390 2.79 10.89 -36.50
CA LYS A 390 3.39 12.18 -36.13
C LYS A 390 4.54 11.92 -35.17
N VAL A 391 5.61 12.70 -35.25
CA VAL A 391 6.79 12.52 -34.39
C VAL A 391 7.08 13.79 -33.60
N ILE A 392 7.44 13.64 -32.33
CA ILE A 392 7.86 14.73 -31.46
C ILE A 392 9.28 14.43 -31.00
N PHE A 393 10.20 15.35 -31.27
CA PHE A 393 11.57 15.28 -30.79
C PHE A 393 11.79 16.28 -29.66
N SER A 394 12.54 15.82 -28.66
CA SER A 394 13.16 16.69 -27.67
C SER A 394 14.41 17.33 -28.30
N GLY A 395 14.57 18.65 -28.23
CA GLY A 395 15.60 19.40 -28.94
C GLY A 395 17.04 19.02 -28.56
N LEU A 396 17.25 18.57 -27.33
CA LEU A 396 18.54 18.08 -26.82
C LEU A 396 18.61 16.54 -26.74
N GLY A 397 17.57 15.82 -27.19
CA GLY A 397 17.53 14.36 -27.12
C GLY A 397 18.36 13.72 -28.23
N SER A 398 19.15 12.71 -27.86
CA SER A 398 20.03 11.98 -28.79
C SER A 398 19.30 10.80 -29.44
N SER A 399 18.15 11.02 -30.06
CA SER A 399 17.53 9.96 -30.87
C SER A 399 18.38 9.73 -32.13
N SER A 400 18.93 8.54 -32.26
CA SER A 400 19.67 8.12 -33.46
C SER A 400 18.80 8.05 -34.72
N ALA A 401 17.47 8.04 -34.57
CA ALA A 401 16.51 7.96 -35.68
C ALA A 401 15.94 9.34 -36.06
N LYS A 402 16.40 10.43 -35.42
CA LYS A 402 15.83 11.77 -35.59
C LYS A 402 15.82 12.22 -37.06
N ASP A 403 16.98 12.14 -37.71
CA ASP A 403 17.13 12.62 -39.07
C ASP A 403 16.23 11.85 -40.04
N ASP A 404 16.16 10.52 -39.92
CA ASP A 404 15.30 9.68 -40.77
C ASP A 404 13.81 10.02 -40.61
N TRP A 405 13.38 10.30 -39.39
CA TRP A 405 11.99 10.66 -39.11
C TRP A 405 11.59 12.03 -39.65
N ILE A 406 12.49 13.02 -39.59
CA ILE A 406 12.22 14.37 -40.09
C ILE A 406 11.85 14.35 -41.58
N PHE A 407 12.45 13.46 -42.37
CA PHE A 407 12.15 13.33 -43.80
C PHE A 407 10.92 12.47 -44.11
N ARG A 408 10.44 11.65 -43.18
CA ARG A 408 9.42 10.62 -43.44
C ARG A 408 8.05 10.91 -42.82
N ALA A 409 7.98 11.76 -41.81
CA ALA A 409 6.74 12.07 -41.10
C ALA A 409 6.70 13.51 -40.59
N PRO A 410 5.50 14.09 -40.40
CA PRO A 410 5.34 15.37 -39.72
C PRO A 410 6.02 15.33 -38.35
N SER A 411 7.03 16.18 -38.16
CA SER A 411 7.82 16.24 -36.94
C SER A 411 7.68 17.59 -36.24
N LEU A 412 7.66 17.55 -34.91
CA LEU A 412 7.69 18.74 -34.04
C LEU A 412 8.92 18.67 -33.15
N GLU A 413 9.73 19.72 -33.14
CA GLU A 413 10.90 19.82 -32.27
C GLU A 413 10.61 20.73 -31.07
N CYS A 414 11.01 20.28 -29.88
CA CYS A 414 10.84 21.02 -28.63
C CYS A 414 12.20 21.57 -28.16
N ALA A 415 12.44 22.86 -28.37
CA ALA A 415 13.76 23.50 -28.23
C ALA A 415 14.47 23.30 -26.87
N ASP A 416 13.76 23.00 -25.79
CA ASP A 416 14.32 23.03 -24.42
C ASP A 416 14.22 21.69 -23.64
N ALA A 417 14.07 20.56 -24.33
CA ALA A 417 13.95 19.25 -23.67
C ALA A 417 15.15 18.35 -23.97
N GLY A 418 15.76 17.79 -22.93
CA GLY A 418 16.60 16.58 -23.04
C GLY A 418 15.77 15.32 -23.26
N ASP A 419 16.30 14.14 -22.93
CA ASP A 419 15.54 12.89 -23.07
C ASP A 419 14.21 12.88 -22.27
N TYR A 420 14.11 13.72 -21.25
CA TYR A 420 12.90 13.96 -20.47
C TYR A 420 12.08 15.13 -21.04
N LEU A 421 10.83 14.87 -21.44
CA LEU A 421 9.94 15.86 -22.05
C LEU A 421 8.89 16.38 -21.05
N TYR A 422 9.25 17.28 -20.13
CA TYR A 422 8.32 17.77 -19.08
C TYR A 422 6.96 18.27 -19.61
N ALA A 423 6.94 19.00 -20.73
CA ALA A 423 5.74 19.59 -21.32
C ALA A 423 4.95 18.64 -22.25
N TRP A 424 5.20 17.33 -22.19
CA TRP A 424 4.50 16.32 -23.00
C TRP A 424 2.96 16.44 -22.99
N PRO A 425 2.27 16.77 -21.87
CA PRO A 425 0.80 16.85 -21.88
C PRO A 425 0.28 17.96 -22.81
N SER A 426 0.98 19.10 -22.89
CA SER A 426 0.59 20.21 -23.76
C SER A 426 0.72 19.86 -25.23
N PHE A 427 1.72 19.06 -25.60
CA PHE A 427 1.88 18.61 -26.97
C PHE A 427 0.76 17.64 -27.36
N LEU A 428 0.34 16.73 -26.47
CA LEU A 428 -0.80 15.86 -26.73
C LEU A 428 -2.09 16.65 -27.01
N LYS A 429 -2.30 17.74 -26.26
CA LYS A 429 -3.46 18.61 -26.48
C LYS A 429 -3.39 19.31 -27.85
N LYS A 430 -2.23 19.87 -28.22
CA LYS A 430 -2.02 20.55 -29.51
C LYS A 430 -2.17 19.62 -30.72
N ILE A 431 -1.75 18.36 -30.58
CA ILE A 431 -1.85 17.37 -31.66
C ILE A 431 -3.30 17.09 -32.04
N ASN A 432 -4.21 17.04 -31.05
CA ASN A 432 -5.64 16.84 -31.29
C ASN A 432 -6.32 18.05 -31.95
N SER A 433 -5.83 19.27 -31.68
CA SER A 433 -6.41 20.46 -32.28
C SER A 433 -5.93 20.72 -33.71
N THR A 434 -4.88 20.01 -34.17
CA THR A 434 -4.29 20.24 -35.49
C THR A 434 -4.78 19.15 -36.46
N PRO A 435 -5.69 19.47 -37.39
CA PRO A 435 -6.12 18.50 -38.41
C PRO A 435 -4.91 17.98 -39.16
N LEU A 436 -4.90 16.67 -39.47
CA LEU A 436 -3.90 16.10 -40.36
C LEU A 436 -4.00 16.81 -41.72
N PRO A 437 -2.90 17.26 -42.34
CA PRO A 437 -2.94 17.71 -43.72
C PRO A 437 -3.50 16.58 -44.58
N GLN A 438 -4.54 16.88 -45.36
CA GLN A 438 -5.22 15.92 -46.25
C GLN A 438 -4.33 15.50 -47.41
#